data_AF-A0A6G2G1B1-F1
#
_entry.id   AF-A0A6G2G1B1-F1
#
_cell.length_a   1.000
_cell.length_b   1.000
_cell.length_c   1.000
_cell.angle_alpha   90.00
_cell.angle_beta   90.00
_cell.angle_gamma   90.00
#
_symmetry.space_group_name_H-M   'P 1'
#
loop_
_entity.id
_entity.type
_entity.pdbx_description
1 polymer ?
#
loop_
_entity_poly.entity_id
_entity_poly.type
_entity_poly.pdbx_seq_one_letter_code
_entity_poly.pdbx_strand_id
1 'polypeptide(L)'
;MNQTQIQPETALEPDETPVSTCPYCERPFRTDRLRVLHVGEAHADEWTPADRAAYEAAREEEEDDLFLYHLKVVAALGSVYAAFVILGIVGFSIAG
;
A
#
# COMPACT_ATOMS: atom_id res chain seq x y z
N MET A 1 27.72 14.25 16.76
CA MET A 1 26.57 13.44 17.21
C MET A 1 25.31 14.24 16.93
N ASN A 2 24.71 14.12 15.75
CA ASN A 2 23.37 14.61 15.50
C ASN A 2 22.72 13.68 14.47
N GLN A 3 22.14 12.60 14.98
CA GLN A 3 21.32 11.68 14.20
C GLN A 3 20.00 12.40 13.98
N THR A 4 19.81 13.03 12.83
CA THR A 4 18.49 13.41 12.34
C THR A 4 17.65 12.13 12.35
N GLN A 5 16.82 11.96 13.38
CA GLN A 5 15.85 10.89 13.44
C GLN A 5 14.98 11.04 12.20
N ILE A 6 15.22 10.21 11.19
CA ILE A 6 14.29 10.03 10.09
C ILE A 6 13.04 9.45 10.75
N GLN A 7 12.09 10.32 11.10
CA GLN A 7 10.77 9.85 11.44
C GLN A 7 10.24 9.22 10.16
N PRO A 8 10.02 7.90 10.12
CA PRO A 8 9.38 7.30 8.96
C PRO A 8 8.06 8.03 8.75
N GLU A 9 7.67 8.27 7.49
CA GLU A 9 6.42 8.95 7.11
C GLU A 9 5.14 8.35 7.74
N THR A 10 5.27 7.14 8.30
CA THR A 10 4.26 6.43 9.07
C THR A 10 4.11 6.90 10.53
N ALA A 11 5.02 7.75 11.05
CA ALA A 11 4.97 8.27 12.40
C ALA A 11 3.85 9.32 12.55
N LEU A 12 3.01 9.14 13.57
CA LEU A 12 2.00 10.11 13.98
C LEU A 12 2.67 11.44 14.33
N GLU A 13 2.08 12.55 13.86
CA GLU A 13 2.47 13.86 14.35
C GLU A 13 2.01 14.01 15.81
N PRO A 14 2.72 14.78 16.65
CA PRO A 14 2.41 14.90 18.08
C PRO A 14 1.01 15.48 18.39
N ASP A 15 0.35 16.11 17.42
CA ASP A 15 -1.02 16.66 17.52
C ASP A 15 -2.08 15.77 16.86
N GLU A 16 -1.68 14.60 16.34
CA GLU A 16 -2.59 13.70 15.64
C GLU A 16 -3.14 12.64 16.62
N THR A 17 -4.46 12.63 16.79
CA THR A 17 -5.12 11.67 17.68
C THR A 17 -4.94 10.24 17.12
N PRO A 18 -4.33 9.32 17.87
CA PRO A 18 -4.13 7.96 17.40
C PRO A 18 -5.46 7.23 17.25
N VAL A 19 -5.65 6.57 16.10
CA VAL A 19 -6.83 5.75 15.82
C VAL A 19 -6.73 4.42 16.56
N SER A 20 -5.52 3.86 16.66
CA SER A 20 -5.31 2.58 17.34
C SER A 20 -3.93 2.51 18.02
N THR A 21 -3.83 1.67 19.05
CA THR A 21 -2.58 1.44 19.80
C THR A 21 -2.27 -0.04 19.84
N CYS A 22 -1.00 -0.42 19.70
CA CYS A 22 -0.58 -1.81 19.80
C CYS A 22 -0.77 -2.33 21.24
N PRO A 23 -1.39 -3.50 21.44
CA PRO A 23 -1.60 -4.07 22.78
C PRO A 23 -0.32 -4.60 23.46
N TYR A 24 0.77 -4.80 22.71
CA TYR A 24 2.03 -5.38 23.21
C TYR A 24 3.08 -4.33 23.59
N CYS A 25 3.22 -3.27 22.79
CA CYS A 25 4.25 -2.24 22.96
C CYS A 25 3.68 -0.83 23.19
N GLU A 26 2.35 -0.70 23.26
CA GLU A 26 1.63 0.55 23.47
C GLU A 26 1.95 1.65 22.43
N ARG A 27 2.53 1.27 21.28
CA ARG A 27 2.85 2.22 20.22
C ARG A 27 1.58 2.70 19.53
N PRO A 28 1.38 4.02 19.37
CA PRO A 28 0.22 4.57 18.68
C PRO A 28 0.39 4.49 17.15
N PHE A 29 -0.70 4.26 16.43
CA PHE A 29 -0.77 4.13 14.98
C PHE A 29 -1.91 4.97 14.37
N ARG A 30 -1.69 5.46 13.14
CA ARG A 30 -2.66 6.23 12.34
C ARG A 30 -3.88 5.42 11.91
N THR A 31 -3.73 4.12 11.72
CA THR A 31 -4.80 3.23 11.27
C THR A 31 -4.70 1.89 12.00
N ASP A 32 -5.84 1.20 12.14
CA ASP A 32 -5.86 -0.18 12.67
C ASP A 32 -5.02 -1.14 11.82
N ARG A 33 -4.99 -0.94 10.49
CA ARG A 33 -4.21 -1.75 9.55
C ARG A 33 -2.71 -1.70 9.86
N LEU A 34 -2.17 -0.52 10.11
CA LEU A 34 -0.76 -0.35 10.48
C LEU A 34 -0.42 -1.03 11.82
N ARG A 35 -1.33 -0.95 12.79
CA ARG A 35 -1.17 -1.68 14.07
C ARG A 35 -1.13 -3.18 13.83
N VAL A 36 -2.05 -3.72 13.02
CA VAL A 36 -2.12 -5.16 12.73
C VAL A 36 -0.87 -5.65 12.01
N LEU A 37 -0.39 -4.93 10.99
CA LEU A 37 0.89 -5.21 10.33
C LEU A 37 2.06 -5.22 11.32
N HIS A 38 2.11 -4.21 12.19
CA HIS A 38 3.15 -4.11 13.22
C HIS A 38 3.13 -5.29 14.20
N VAL A 39 1.97 -5.73 14.65
CA VAL A 39 1.86 -6.90 15.55
C VAL A 39 2.44 -8.14 14.87
N GLY A 40 2.13 -8.36 13.59
CA GLY A 40 2.68 -9.50 12.84
C GLY A 40 4.18 -9.43 12.56
N GLU A 41 4.76 -8.23 12.39
CA GLU A 41 6.20 -8.06 12.11
C GLU A 41 7.08 -8.00 13.36
N ALA A 42 6.61 -7.33 14.42
CA ALA A 42 7.39 -7.05 15.63
C ALA A 42 7.05 -7.96 16.81
N HIS A 43 5.86 -8.58 16.81
CA HIS A 43 5.35 -9.42 17.89
C HIS A 43 4.92 -10.82 17.40
N ALA A 44 5.57 -11.32 16.34
CA ALA A 44 5.28 -12.64 15.74
C ALA A 44 5.46 -13.82 16.71
N ASP A 45 6.19 -13.63 17.81
CA ASP A 45 6.42 -14.67 18.82
C ASP A 45 5.34 -14.69 19.92
N GLU A 46 4.58 -13.60 20.07
CA GLU A 46 3.62 -13.38 21.16
C GLU A 46 2.17 -13.19 20.68
N TRP A 47 1.96 -13.14 19.36
CA TRP A 47 0.65 -12.95 18.74
C TRP A 47 -0.30 -14.14 18.90
N THR A 48 -1.59 -13.86 19.03
CA THR A 48 -2.63 -14.90 19.09
C THR A 48 -3.01 -15.39 17.70
N PRO A 49 -3.71 -16.54 17.58
CA PRO A 49 -4.27 -16.99 16.30
C PRO A 49 -5.23 -15.97 15.67
N ALA A 50 -5.91 -15.14 16.48
CA ALA A 50 -6.77 -14.08 15.99
C ALA A 50 -5.97 -12.92 15.38
N ASP A 51 -4.84 -12.56 15.98
CA ASP A 51 -3.93 -11.54 15.45
C ASP A 51 -3.31 -11.98 14.12
N ARG A 52 -3.00 -13.28 13.98
CA ARG A 52 -2.53 -13.85 12.71
C ARG A 52 -3.58 -13.72 11.61
N ALA A 53 -4.84 -14.10 11.88
CA ALA A 53 -5.91 -13.99 10.90
C ALA A 53 -6.18 -12.53 10.49
N ALA A 54 -6.09 -11.60 11.45
CA ALA A 54 -6.20 -10.17 11.16
C ALA A 54 -5.03 -9.68 10.28
N TYR A 55 -3.81 -10.15 10.55
CA TYR A 55 -2.62 -9.83 9.76
C TYR A 55 -2.72 -10.35 8.31
N GLU A 56 -3.12 -11.60 8.13
CA GLU A 56 -3.31 -12.21 6.81
C GLU A 56 -4.37 -11.44 6.00
N ALA A 57 -5.52 -11.12 6.60
CA ALA A 57 -6.56 -10.33 5.94
C ALA A 57 -6.08 -8.92 5.55
N ALA A 58 -5.36 -8.25 6.46
CA ALA A 58 -4.78 -6.93 6.17
C ALA A 58 -3.76 -6.99 5.03
N ARG A 59 -2.95 -8.06 4.96
CA ARG A 59 -1.98 -8.28 3.88
C ARG A 59 -2.63 -8.52 2.53
N GLU A 60 -3.67 -9.37 2.49
CA GLU A 60 -4.43 -9.63 1.26
C GLU A 60 -5.07 -8.35 0.70
N GLU A 61 -5.62 -7.50 1.57
CA GLU A 61 -6.18 -6.21 1.16
C GLU A 61 -5.11 -5.27 0.56
N GLU A 62 -3.88 -5.24 1.09
CA GLU A 62 -2.79 -4.46 0.47
C GLU A 62 -2.41 -4.98 -0.91
N GLU A 63 -2.39 -6.31 -1.05
CA GLU A 63 -2.02 -6.98 -2.29
C GLU A 63 -3.05 -6.70 -3.39
N ASP A 64 -4.35 -6.75 -3.05
CA ASP A 64 -5.44 -6.43 -3.97
C ASP A 64 -5.38 -4.97 -4.45
N ASP A 65 -5.15 -4.01 -3.56
CA ASP A 65 -5.00 -2.59 -3.92
C ASP A 65 -3.82 -2.39 -4.87
N LEU A 66 -2.69 -3.03 -4.57
CA LEU A 66 -1.49 -2.96 -5.39
C LEU A 66 -1.70 -3.61 -6.75
N PHE A 67 -2.36 -4.76 -6.79
CA PHE A 67 -2.71 -5.47 -8.02
C PHE A 67 -3.62 -4.62 -8.91
N LEU A 68 -4.66 -4.01 -8.33
CA LEU A 68 -5.57 -3.11 -9.05
C LEU A 68 -4.84 -1.88 -9.62
N TYR A 69 -3.89 -1.31 -8.88
CA TYR A 69 -3.06 -0.23 -9.39
C TYR A 69 -2.22 -0.69 -10.60
N HIS A 70 -1.53 -1.83 -10.49
CA HIS A 70 -0.76 -2.38 -11.60
C HIS A 70 -1.63 -2.67 -12.82
N LEU A 71 -2.82 -3.24 -12.62
CA LEU A 71 -3.80 -3.49 -13.67
C LEU A 71 -4.21 -2.19 -14.38
N LYS A 72 -4.50 -1.13 -13.63
CA LYS A 72 -4.82 0.20 -14.18
C LYS A 72 -3.67 0.75 -15.02
N VAL A 73 -2.43 0.63 -14.55
CA VAL A 73 -1.24 1.11 -15.27
C VAL A 73 -1.04 0.35 -16.58
N VAL A 74 -1.10 -0.99 -16.55
CA VAL A 74 -0.95 -1.82 -17.76
C VAL A 74 -2.07 -1.53 -18.76
N ALA A 75 -3.32 -1.40 -18.29
CA ALA A 75 -4.46 -1.05 -19.14
C ALA A 75 -4.30 0.34 -19.79
N ALA A 76 -3.83 1.33 -19.03
CA ALA A 76 -3.57 2.67 -19.53
C ALA A 76 -2.47 2.67 -20.59
N LEU A 77 -1.33 2.02 -20.32
CA LEU A 77 -0.23 1.88 -21.27
C LEU A 77 -0.65 1.15 -22.55
N GLY A 78 -1.39 0.04 -22.41
CA GLY A 78 -1.93 -0.71 -23.55
C GLY A 78 -2.89 0.13 -24.40
N SER A 79 -3.75 0.92 -23.75
CA SER A 79 -4.69 1.83 -24.43
C SER A 79 -3.97 2.92 -25.21
N VAL A 80 -2.95 3.54 -24.61
CA VAL A 80 -2.12 4.57 -25.27
C VAL A 80 -1.40 3.98 -26.48
N TYR A 81 -0.76 2.82 -26.32
CA TYR A 81 -0.09 2.12 -27.42
C TYR A 81 -1.05 1.76 -28.55
N ALA A 82 -2.21 1.18 -28.22
CA ALA A 82 -3.24 0.84 -29.20
C ALA A 82 -3.72 2.08 -29.96
N ALA A 83 -3.92 3.21 -29.26
CA ALA A 83 -4.29 4.48 -29.90
C ALA A 83 -3.22 4.95 -30.89
N PHE A 84 -1.93 4.90 -30.53
CA PHE A 84 -0.84 5.22 -31.46
C PHE A 84 -0.83 4.32 -32.70
N VAL A 85 -1.00 3.01 -32.52
CA VAL A 85 -1.06 2.04 -33.63
C VAL A 85 -2.24 2.33 -34.55
N ILE A 86 -3.44 2.52 -33.99
CA ILE A 86 -4.67 2.81 -34.76
C ILE A 86 -4.51 4.12 -35.52
N LEU A 87 -4.04 5.18 -34.86
CA LEU A 87 -3.81 6.47 -35.50
C LEU A 87 -2.76 6.38 -36.61
N GLY A 88 -1.71 5.58 -36.40
CA GLY A 88 -0.70 5.30 -37.42
C GLY A 88 -1.31 4.59 -38.64
N ILE A 89 -2.10 3.53 -38.41
CA ILE A 89 -2.79 2.78 -39.48
C ILE A 89 -3.76 3.67 -40.25
N VAL A 90 -4.62 4.41 -39.54
CA VAL A 90 -5.62 5.29 -40.14
C VAL A 90 -4.96 6.45 -40.88
N GLY A 91 -3.96 7.09 -40.26
CA GLY A 91 -3.21 8.18 -40.88
C GLY A 91 -2.51 7.74 -42.16
N PHE A 92 -1.86 6.57 -42.13
CA PHE A 92 -1.22 5.99 -43.32
C PHE A 92 -2.25 5.60 -44.40
N SER A 93 -3.40 5.06 -44.00
CA SER A 93 -4.45 4.63 -44.94
C SER A 93 -5.18 5.79 -45.62
N ILE A 94 -5.26 6.96 -44.99
CA ILE A 94 -5.87 8.17 -45.58
C ILE A 94 -4.86 8.92 -46.47
N ALA A 95 -3.56 8.82 -46.19
CA ALA A 95 -2.52 9.52 -46.92
C ALA A 95 -1.97 8.75 -48.14
N GLY A 96 -2.28 7.47 -48.27
CA GLY A 96 -1.83 6.57 -49.35
C GLY A 96 -2.77 6.47 -50.55
#